data_AF-A0A9X6F2M2-F1
#
_entry.id   AF-A0A9X6F2M2-F1
#
_cell.length_a   1.000
_cell.length_b   1.000
_cell.length_c   1.000
_cell.angle_alpha   90.00
_cell.angle_beta   90.00
_cell.angle_gamma   90.00
#
_symmetry.space_group_name_H-M   'P 1'
#
loop_
_entity.id
_entity.type
_entity.pdbx_description
1 polymer ?
#
loop_
_entity_poly.entity_id
_entity_poly.type
_entity_poly.pdbx_seq_one_letter_code
_entity_poly.pdbx_strand_id
1 'polypeptide(L)'
;MTTIDTFKQAESGAFSMDERATSFFSKIKNNTMIGITIYVLTLLILIYFHNNYETGVLVGYMAGTLVMYTVAIGGAEFQLLAYCRFKFPSFYISWEEHEKERQKRLKLYEEKEKKQAKEIK
;
A
#
# COMPACT_ATOMS: atom_id res chain seq x y z
N MET A 1 5.68 -17.66 -10.24
CA MET A 1 5.59 -16.78 -9.07
C MET A 1 4.23 -16.12 -9.11
N THR A 2 3.29 -16.62 -8.32
CA THR A 2 1.95 -16.05 -8.19
C THR A 2 1.89 -15.19 -6.93
N THR A 3 0.93 -14.27 -6.88
CA THR A 3 0.70 -13.36 -5.73
C THR A 3 0.52 -14.13 -4.41
N ILE A 4 -0.04 -15.34 -4.48
CA ILE A 4 -0.23 -16.25 -3.34
C ILE A 4 1.11 -16.69 -2.74
N ASP A 5 2.09 -17.05 -3.57
CA ASP A 5 3.42 -17.44 -3.08
C ASP A 5 4.11 -16.28 -2.37
N THR A 6 3.86 -15.04 -2.83
CA THR A 6 4.41 -13.83 -2.22
C THR A 6 3.81 -13.55 -0.84
N PHE A 7 2.50 -13.74 -0.66
CA PHE A 7 1.85 -13.61 0.65
C PHE A 7 2.34 -14.67 1.64
N LYS A 8 2.46 -15.92 1.18
CA LYS A 8 2.95 -17.03 2.01
C LYS A 8 4.41 -16.83 2.46
N GLN A 9 5.21 -16.17 1.63
CA GLN A 9 6.60 -15.81 1.93
C GLN A 9 6.71 -14.59 2.86
N ALA A 10 5.77 -13.65 2.81
CA ALA A 10 5.69 -12.55 3.77
C ALA A 10 5.20 -13.03 5.15
N GLU A 11 4.25 -13.96 5.19
CA GLU A 11 3.72 -14.58 6.40
C GLU A 11 4.79 -15.36 7.18
N SER A 12 5.72 -16.03 6.49
CA SER A 12 6.80 -16.80 7.11
C SER A 12 7.96 -15.95 7.64
N GLY A 13 7.85 -14.61 7.60
CA GLY A 13 8.90 -13.71 8.06
C GLY A 13 10.16 -13.72 7.19
N ALA A 14 10.11 -14.37 6.01
CA ALA A 14 11.23 -14.43 5.07
C ALA A 14 11.44 -13.10 4.33
N PHE A 15 10.60 -12.09 4.60
CA PHE A 15 10.90 -10.68 4.33
C PHE A 15 11.77 -10.09 5.46
N SER A 16 12.83 -10.79 5.85
CA SER A 16 13.93 -10.10 6.51
C SER A 16 14.51 -9.11 5.50
N MET A 17 15.01 -7.98 5.99
CA MET A 17 15.58 -6.86 5.23
C MET A 17 16.93 -7.25 4.58
N ASP A 18 17.02 -8.45 4.02
CA ASP A 18 18.21 -9.05 3.44
C ASP A 18 18.41 -8.60 1.99
N GLU A 19 19.68 -8.53 1.58
CA GLU A 19 20.14 -8.04 0.27
C GLU A 19 19.34 -8.59 -0.92
N ARG A 20 18.82 -9.83 -0.77
CA ARG A 20 18.00 -10.52 -1.76
C ARG A 20 16.69 -9.78 -2.07
N ALA A 21 15.97 -9.28 -1.07
CA ALA A 21 14.74 -8.52 -1.31
C ALA A 21 15.05 -7.22 -2.07
N THR A 22 16.06 -6.47 -1.63
CA THR A 22 16.55 -5.26 -2.33
C THR A 22 17.02 -5.54 -3.76
N SER A 23 17.63 -6.70 -4.03
CA SER A 23 18.08 -7.13 -5.36
C SER A 23 16.93 -7.44 -6.33
N PHE A 24 15.89 -8.14 -5.86
CA PHE A 24 14.70 -8.39 -6.69
C PHE A 24 13.95 -7.10 -6.98
N PHE A 25 13.78 -6.24 -5.98
CA PHE A 25 13.15 -4.93 -6.20
C PHE A 25 13.98 -4.02 -7.08
N SER A 26 15.32 -4.01 -6.99
CA SER A 26 16.16 -3.15 -7.83
C SER A 26 16.16 -3.59 -9.29
N LYS A 27 16.20 -4.90 -9.56
CA LYS A 27 16.17 -5.45 -10.93
C LYS A 27 14.81 -5.28 -11.58
N ILE A 28 13.72 -5.54 -10.85
CA ILE A 28 12.36 -5.28 -11.33
C ILE A 28 12.15 -3.78 -11.55
N LYS A 29 12.58 -2.94 -10.59
CA LYS A 29 12.50 -1.48 -10.71
C LYS A 29 13.21 -0.98 -11.97
N ASN A 30 14.41 -1.46 -12.28
CA ASN A 30 15.13 -0.97 -13.47
C ASN A 30 14.42 -1.32 -14.78
N ASN A 31 14.01 -2.59 -14.97
CA ASN A 31 13.31 -3.01 -16.18
C ASN A 31 11.94 -2.31 -16.32
N THR A 32 11.20 -2.16 -15.22
CA THR A 32 9.93 -1.44 -15.21
C THR A 32 10.12 0.04 -15.53
N MET A 33 11.17 0.69 -15.00
CA MET A 33 11.48 2.09 -15.30
C MET A 33 11.84 2.29 -16.78
N ILE A 34 12.56 1.35 -17.40
CA ILE A 34 12.84 1.39 -18.84
C ILE A 34 11.53 1.30 -19.64
N GLY A 35 10.65 0.35 -19.29
CA GLY A 35 9.35 0.20 -19.94
C GLY A 35 8.46 1.45 -19.83
N ILE A 36 8.39 2.03 -18.62
CA ILE A 36 7.66 3.29 -18.38
C ILE A 36 8.24 4.42 -19.23
N THR A 37 9.57 4.53 -19.29
CA THR A 37 10.24 5.59 -20.06
C THR A 37 9.90 5.49 -21.55
N ILE A 38 10.00 4.28 -22.13
CA ILE A 38 9.66 4.05 -23.55
C ILE A 38 8.18 4.37 -23.81
N TYR A 39 7.29 3.95 -22.92
CA TYR A 39 5.85 4.22 -23.04
C TYR A 39 5.54 5.72 -23.02
N VAL A 40 6.11 6.47 -22.06
CA VAL A 40 5.93 7.93 -21.95
C VAL A 40 6.47 8.65 -23.19
N LEU A 41 7.65 8.29 -23.67
CA LEU A 41 8.23 8.88 -24.89
C LEU A 41 7.35 8.61 -26.11
N THR A 42 6.82 7.39 -26.24
CA THR A 42 5.93 7.03 -27.36
C THR A 42 4.64 7.85 -27.32
N LEU A 43 4.03 8.02 -26.14
CA LEU A 43 2.86 8.87 -25.98
C LEU A 43 3.14 10.34 -26.31
N LEU A 44 4.27 10.88 -25.85
CA LEU A 44 4.67 12.26 -26.15
C LEU A 44 4.79 12.50 -27.65
N ILE A 45 5.43 11.58 -28.38
CA ILE A 45 5.56 11.65 -29.83
C ILE A 45 4.17 11.59 -30.50
N LEU A 46 3.32 10.65 -30.09
CA LEU A 46 1.96 10.52 -30.64
C LEU A 46 1.12 11.78 -30.42
N ILE A 47 1.16 12.36 -29.22
CA ILE A 47 0.42 13.59 -28.90
C ILE A 47 0.91 14.76 -29.74
N TYR A 48 2.23 14.90 -29.89
CA TYR A 48 2.84 15.95 -30.71
C TYR A 48 2.38 15.87 -32.17
N PHE A 49 2.47 14.69 -32.79
CA PHE A 49 2.07 14.48 -34.18
C PHE A 49 0.56 14.57 -34.40
N HIS A 50 -0.25 13.99 -33.50
CA HIS A 50 -1.70 13.95 -33.68
C HIS A 50 -2.35 15.33 -33.56
N ASN A 51 -1.84 16.17 -32.66
CA ASN A 51 -2.44 17.48 -32.39
C ASN A 51 -1.73 18.62 -33.14
N ASN A 52 -0.64 18.33 -33.87
CA ASN A 52 0.21 19.32 -34.52
C ASN A 52 0.56 20.49 -33.57
N TYR A 53 0.87 20.16 -32.30
CA TYR A 53 1.08 21.16 -31.27
C TYR A 53 2.41 21.88 -31.44
N GLU A 54 2.40 23.19 -31.25
CA GLU A 54 3.64 23.92 -30.95
C GLU A 54 4.21 23.44 -29.61
N THR A 55 5.54 23.38 -29.52
CA THR A 55 6.27 22.89 -28.35
C THR A 55 5.82 23.54 -27.03
N GLY A 56 5.47 24.82 -27.04
CA GLY A 56 4.96 25.53 -25.86
C GLY A 56 3.62 25.00 -25.34
N VAL A 57 2.70 24.64 -26.24
CA VAL A 57 1.40 24.06 -25.89
C VAL A 57 1.58 22.65 -25.32
N LEU A 58 2.49 21.86 -25.89
CA LEU A 58 2.81 20.52 -25.40
C LEU A 58 3.39 20.56 -23.97
N VAL A 59 4.31 21.49 -23.70
CA VAL A 59 4.87 21.69 -22.35
C VAL A 59 3.79 22.09 -21.35
N GLY A 60 2.89 23.01 -21.73
CA GLY A 60 1.77 23.41 -20.90
C GLY A 60 0.82 22.25 -20.58
N TYR A 61 0.50 21.43 -21.58
CA TYR A 61 -0.32 20.23 -21.42
C TYR A 61 0.32 19.21 -20.47
N MET A 62 1.63 18.95 -20.62
CA MET A 62 2.37 18.06 -19.73
C MET A 62 2.39 18.58 -18.30
N ALA A 63 2.64 19.88 -18.10
CA ALA A 63 2.61 20.50 -16.79
C ALA A 63 1.22 20.40 -16.14
N GLY A 64 0.15 20.74 -16.86
CA GLY A 64 -1.22 20.65 -16.35
C GLY A 64 -1.63 19.21 -16.00
N THR A 65 -1.23 18.25 -16.84
CA THR A 65 -1.45 16.83 -16.59
C THR A 65 -0.74 16.36 -15.32
N LEU A 66 0.53 16.76 -15.14
CA LEU A 66 1.30 16.43 -13.95
C LEU A 66 0.65 17.00 -12.69
N VAL A 67 0.22 18.26 -12.70
CA VAL A 67 -0.51 18.87 -11.57
C VAL A 67 -1.79 18.09 -11.27
N MET A 68 -2.61 17.76 -12.27
CA MET A 68 -3.85 17.00 -12.06
C MET A 68 -3.58 15.64 -11.42
N TYR A 69 -2.64 14.87 -11.94
CA TYR A 69 -2.33 13.55 -11.39
C TYR A 69 -1.75 13.63 -9.98
N THR A 70 -0.86 14.60 -9.69
CA THR A 70 -0.33 14.79 -8.33
C THR A 70 -1.44 15.09 -7.34
N VAL A 71 -2.37 15.98 -7.69
CA VAL A 71 -3.52 16.31 -6.83
C VAL A 71 -4.43 15.08 -6.65
N ALA A 72 -4.70 14.32 -7.71
CA ALA A 72 -5.55 13.13 -7.64
C ALA A 72 -4.92 12.03 -6.76
N ILE A 73 -3.63 11.75 -6.93
CA ILE A 73 -2.90 10.77 -6.12
C ILE A 73 -2.88 11.22 -4.66
N GLY A 74 -2.52 12.47 -4.39
CA GLY A 74 -2.50 13.02 -3.03
C GLY A 74 -3.87 12.96 -2.36
N GLY A 75 -4.95 13.25 -3.10
CA GLY A 75 -6.32 13.12 -2.60
C GLY A 75 -6.70 11.68 -2.25
N ALA A 76 -6.36 10.73 -3.12
CA ALA A 76 -6.63 9.30 -2.89
C ALA A 76 -5.83 8.76 -1.69
N GLU A 77 -4.56 9.11 -1.57
CA GLU A 77 -3.71 8.75 -0.44
C GLU A 77 -4.24 9.37 0.86
N PHE A 78 -4.60 10.64 0.85
CA PHE A 78 -5.17 11.31 2.01
C PHE A 78 -6.47 10.65 2.47
N GLN A 79 -7.35 10.31 1.53
CA GLN A 79 -8.60 9.60 1.83
C GLN A 79 -8.33 8.22 2.42
N LEU A 80 -7.37 7.46 1.87
CA LEU A 80 -6.98 6.16 2.40
C LEU A 80 -6.39 6.28 3.81
N LEU A 81 -5.52 7.26 4.05
CA LEU A 81 -4.92 7.53 5.35
C LEU A 81 -5.96 7.96 6.38
N ALA A 82 -6.88 8.85 6.02
CA ALA A 82 -7.99 9.25 6.87
C ALA A 82 -8.88 8.05 7.19
N TYR A 83 -9.27 7.25 6.19
CA TYR A 83 -10.05 6.03 6.38
C TYR A 83 -9.34 5.06 7.33
N CYS A 84 -8.05 4.81 7.11
CA CYS A 84 -7.27 3.93 7.97
C CYS A 84 -7.17 4.45 9.42
N ARG A 85 -6.99 5.76 9.60
CA ARG A 85 -6.96 6.41 10.92
C ARG A 85 -8.30 6.24 11.65
N PHE A 86 -9.43 6.43 10.97
CA PHE A 86 -10.74 6.32 11.61
C PHE A 86 -11.21 4.88 11.81
N LYS A 87 -10.89 3.97 10.88
CA LYS A 87 -11.39 2.58 10.89
C LYS A 87 -10.55 1.65 11.75
N PHE A 88 -9.23 1.82 11.81
CA PHE A 88 -8.33 0.89 12.52
C PHE A 88 -7.87 1.46 13.86
N PRO A 89 -8.25 0.80 14.98
CA PRO A 89 -7.80 1.18 16.33
C PRO A 89 -6.28 1.22 16.50
N SER A 90 -5.56 0.41 15.72
CA SER A 90 -4.10 0.35 15.69
C SER A 90 -3.39 1.70 15.47
N PHE A 91 -4.05 2.71 14.90
CA PHE A 91 -3.43 4.01 14.64
C PHE A 91 -3.73 5.07 15.71
N TYR A 92 -4.73 4.87 16.57
CA TYR A 92 -5.09 5.83 17.64
C TYR A 92 -5.01 5.27 19.05
N ILE A 93 -4.99 3.95 19.23
CA ILE A 93 -4.74 3.29 20.52
C ILE A 93 -3.26 2.94 20.64
N SER A 94 -2.70 3.18 21.82
CA SER A 94 -1.33 2.76 22.13
C SER A 94 -1.26 1.23 22.21
N TRP A 95 -0.12 0.65 21.82
CA TRP A 95 0.08 -0.80 21.83
C TRP A 95 -0.17 -1.40 23.23
N GLU A 96 0.24 -0.69 24.28
CA GLU A 96 0.07 -1.09 25.67
C GLU A 96 -1.41 -1.16 26.09
N GLU A 97 -2.22 -0.22 25.63
CA GLU A 97 -3.65 -0.16 25.92
C GLU A 97 -4.41 -1.24 25.13
N HIS A 98 -4.01 -1.49 23.88
CA HIS A 98 -4.50 -2.60 23.07
C HIS A 98 -4.19 -3.97 23.72
N GLU A 99 -2.98 -4.15 24.25
CA GLU A 99 -2.58 -5.39 24.90
C GLU A 99 -3.34 -5.60 26.21
N LYS A 100 -3.56 -4.53 26.99
CA LYS A 100 -4.36 -4.57 28.22
C LYS A 100 -5.82 -4.99 27.95
N GLU A 101 -6.42 -4.50 26.86
CA GLU A 101 -7.75 -4.93 26.43
C GLU A 101 -7.79 -6.40 26.01
N ARG A 102 -6.76 -6.86 25.29
CA ARG A 102 -6.61 -8.28 24.89
C ARG A 102 -6.55 -9.20 26.11
N GLN A 103 -5.75 -8.84 27.11
CA GLN A 103 -5.61 -9.58 28.36
C GLN A 103 -6.93 -9.61 29.16
N LYS A 104 -7.68 -8.50 29.20
CA LYS A 104 -9.01 -8.47 29.82
C LYS A 104 -10.00 -9.40 29.12
N ARG A 105 -10.01 -9.44 27.79
CA ARG A 105 -10.87 -10.34 27.00
C ARG A 105 -10.56 -11.81 27.30
N LEU A 106 -9.27 -12.18 27.33
CA LEU A 106 -8.81 -13.53 27.66
C LEU A 106 -9.30 -13.99 29.04
N LYS A 107 -9.09 -13.17 30.08
CA LYS A 107 -9.57 -13.47 31.44
C LYS A 107 -11.08 -13.67 31.51
N LEU A 108 -11.84 -12.88 30.75
CA LEU A 108 -13.30 -12.98 30.70
C LEU A 108 -13.76 -14.29 30.04
N TYR A 109 -13.04 -14.79 29.04
CA TYR A 109 -13.31 -16.10 28.44
C TYR A 109 -12.99 -17.24 29.40
N GLU A 110 -11.83 -17.19 30.07
CA GLU A 110 -11.45 -18.19 31.07
C GLU A 110 -12.48 -18.29 32.22
N GLU A 111 -13.02 -17.15 32.68
CA GLU A 111 -14.07 -17.13 33.70
C GLU A 111 -15.39 -17.73 33.19
N LYS A 112 -15.75 -17.49 31.93
CA LYS A 112 -16.95 -18.09 31.31
C LYS A 112 -16.80 -19.60 31.17
N GLU A 113 -15.65 -20.09 30.72
CA GLU A 113 -15.36 -21.52 30.62
C GLU A 113 -15.40 -22.19 32.01
N LYS A 114 -14.81 -21.56 33.03
CA LYS A 114 -14.88 -22.06 34.42
C LYS A 114 -16.30 -22.10 34.98
N LYS A 115 -17.17 -21.16 34.61
CA LYS A 115 -18.59 -21.17 35.00
C LYS A 115 -19.36 -22.28 34.29
N GLN A 116 -19.19 -22.42 32.97
CA GLN A 116 -19.81 -23.51 32.21
C GLN A 116 -19.36 -24.89 32.70
N ALA A 117 -18.08 -25.06 33.02
CA ALA A 117 -17.56 -26.32 33.57
C ALA A 117 -18.12 -26.66 34.97
N LYS A 118 -18.58 -25.65 35.74
CA LYS A 118 -19.24 -25.84 37.04
C LYS A 118 -20.75 -26.09 36.92
N GLU A 119 -21.39 -25.64 35.85
CA GLU A 119 -22.82 -25.86 35.59
C GLU A 119 -23.11 -27.23 34.95
N ILE A 120 -22.11 -27.85 34.31
CA ILE A 120 -22.21 -29.19 33.69
C ILE A 120 -21.93 -30.32 34.69
N LYS A 121 -21.47 -30.01 35.91
CA LYS A 121 -21.05 -30.97 36.94
C LYS A 121 -22.01 -30.97 38.12
#